data_AF-A0A351V955-F1
#
_entry.id   AF-A0A351V955-F1
#
_cell.length_a   1.000
_cell.length_b   1.000
_cell.length_c   1.000
_cell.angle_alpha   90.00
_cell.angle_beta   90.00
_cell.angle_gamma   90.00
#
_symmetry.space_group_name_H-M   'P 1'
#
loop_
_entity.id
_entity.type
_entity.pdbx_description
1 polymer ?
#
loop_
_entity_poly.entity_id
_entity_poly.type
_entity_poly.pdbx_seq_one_letter_code
_entity_poly.pdbx_strand_id
1 'polypeptide(L)'
;MGNYYILSIDSFIDTFSLVDTSAAVHFSLAAQKQKEDFSILQPGDMAVVYRKSPVAKANIVLRVRSVKNGKIEFQKLLEAAGGADLIEIADELENNYLVQIDAASFDRICKDLLKGIPLNVQGTNIQGTTVYGTDGKTDKARATGGKNVLLYGVPGAGKSHEIQENYCSDPDRIERVVFHPDYTYSDFVGQILPKTENGQIKYVF
;
A
#
# COMPACT_ATOMS: atom_id res chain seq x y z
N MET A 1 -8.21 -17.18 20.83
CA MET A 1 -6.94 -16.64 20.29
C MET A 1 -7.03 -16.80 18.79
N GLY A 2 -6.89 -15.72 18.03
CA GLY A 2 -6.92 -15.80 16.56
C GLY A 2 -5.59 -16.32 16.03
N ASN A 3 -5.60 -16.88 14.82
CA ASN A 3 -4.42 -17.26 14.08
C ASN A 3 -3.77 -16.03 13.41
N TYR A 4 -2.51 -16.18 13.03
CA TYR A 4 -1.73 -15.12 12.40
C TYR A 4 -1.33 -15.53 10.98
N TYR A 5 -1.44 -14.60 10.05
CA TYR A 5 -1.18 -14.85 8.64
C TYR A 5 -0.36 -13.72 8.00
N ILE A 6 0.27 -14.04 6.88
CA ILE A 6 0.75 -13.07 5.91
C ILE A 6 -0.12 -13.20 4.67
N LEU A 7 -0.71 -12.08 4.26
CA LEU A 7 -1.57 -11.97 3.09
C LEU A 7 -0.78 -11.25 1.98
N SER A 8 -0.31 -12.00 1.00
CA SER A 8 0.41 -11.46 -0.14
C SER A 8 -0.56 -10.96 -1.21
N ILE A 9 -0.29 -9.77 -1.75
CA ILE A 9 -1.13 -9.12 -2.75
C ILE A 9 -0.28 -8.50 -3.86
N ASP A 10 -0.79 -8.51 -5.09
CA ASP A 10 -0.18 -7.80 -6.22
C ASP A 10 -0.53 -6.30 -6.19
N SER A 11 -1.81 -6.01 -5.95
CA SER A 11 -2.36 -4.65 -5.93
C SER A 11 -3.41 -4.51 -4.84
N PHE A 12 -3.25 -3.49 -3.99
CA PHE A 12 -4.18 -3.24 -2.89
C PHE A 12 -5.58 -2.85 -3.38
N ILE A 13 -5.64 -2.05 -4.44
CA ILE A 13 -6.90 -1.55 -5.01
C ILE A 13 -7.68 -2.68 -5.68
N ASP A 14 -6.98 -3.58 -6.37
CA ASP A 14 -7.62 -4.71 -7.05
C ASP A 14 -8.01 -5.83 -6.08
N THR A 15 -7.28 -5.96 -4.97
CA THR A 15 -7.52 -7.00 -3.97
C THR A 15 -8.65 -6.62 -3.01
N PHE A 16 -8.78 -5.34 -2.68
CA PHE A 16 -9.69 -4.87 -1.66
C PHE A 16 -10.67 -3.82 -2.18
N SER A 17 -11.97 -4.12 -2.11
CA SER A 17 -13.01 -3.09 -2.29
C SER A 17 -13.29 -2.37 -0.97
N LEU A 18 -13.34 -1.04 -1.00
CA LEU A 18 -13.73 -0.22 0.15
C LEU A 18 -15.23 -0.38 0.42
N VAL A 19 -15.60 -0.80 1.62
CA VAL A 19 -17.01 -1.10 1.95
C VAL A 19 -17.74 0.07 2.64
N ASP A 20 -17.05 0.97 3.36
CA ASP A 20 -17.66 2.20 3.89
C ASP A 20 -16.63 3.20 4.44
N THR A 21 -17.03 4.47 4.60
CA THR A 21 -16.23 5.60 5.16
C THR A 21 -16.62 5.98 6.60
N SER A 22 -17.19 5.06 7.37
CA SER A 22 -17.17 5.20 8.83
C SER A 22 -15.75 4.91 9.37
N ALA A 23 -15.45 5.33 10.60
CA ALA A 23 -14.09 5.46 11.16
C ALA A 23 -13.14 4.22 11.09
N ALA A 24 -13.59 3.08 10.60
CA ALA A 24 -12.76 1.91 10.27
C ALA A 24 -12.80 1.66 8.76
N VAL A 25 -11.63 1.54 8.14
CA VAL A 25 -11.52 1.18 6.71
C VAL A 25 -11.83 -0.31 6.57
N HIS A 26 -12.96 -0.62 5.93
CA HIS A 26 -13.44 -1.99 5.71
C HIS A 26 -13.07 -2.45 4.30
N PHE A 27 -12.49 -3.65 4.22
CA PHE A 27 -12.10 -4.26 2.96
C PHE A 27 -12.81 -5.59 2.76
N SER A 28 -13.33 -5.83 1.54
CA SER A 28 -13.83 -7.15 1.13
C SER A 28 -12.90 -7.80 0.13
N LEU A 29 -12.47 -9.04 0.40
CA LEU A 29 -11.81 -9.92 -0.56
C LEU A 29 -12.86 -10.81 -1.23
N ALA A 30 -12.93 -10.82 -2.57
CA ALA A 30 -13.77 -11.74 -3.32
C ALA A 30 -12.90 -12.89 -3.85
N ALA A 31 -13.10 -14.10 -3.33
CA ALA A 31 -12.29 -15.29 -3.64
C ALA A 31 -12.27 -15.73 -5.13
N GLN A 32 -13.11 -15.14 -5.99
CA GLN A 32 -13.37 -15.66 -7.34
C GLN A 32 -12.22 -15.52 -8.36
N LYS A 33 -11.09 -14.88 -8.01
CA LYS A 33 -9.94 -14.69 -8.93
C LYS A 33 -8.60 -15.24 -8.43
N GLN A 34 -8.53 -15.86 -7.24
CA GLN A 34 -7.25 -16.31 -6.66
C GLN A 34 -7.24 -17.82 -6.41
N LYS A 35 -6.05 -18.44 -6.58
CA LYS A 35 -5.80 -19.89 -6.53
C LYS A 35 -5.91 -20.52 -5.13
N GLU A 36 -6.06 -19.70 -4.09
CA GLU A 36 -5.99 -20.13 -2.69
C GLU A 36 -7.31 -19.97 -1.95
N ASP A 37 -7.52 -20.85 -0.98
CA ASP A 37 -8.74 -20.92 -0.18
C ASP A 37 -8.64 -20.03 1.06
N PHE A 38 -9.22 -18.83 0.97
CA PHE A 38 -9.32 -17.90 2.10
C PHE A 38 -10.41 -18.29 3.12
N SER A 39 -11.16 -19.38 2.87
CA SER A 39 -12.21 -19.86 3.79
C SER A 39 -11.66 -20.32 5.14
N ILE A 40 -10.33 -20.50 5.25
CA ILE A 40 -9.66 -20.84 6.51
C ILE A 40 -9.69 -19.70 7.53
N LEU A 41 -9.83 -18.45 7.08
CA LEU A 41 -9.80 -17.27 7.95
C LEU A 41 -11.05 -17.21 8.82
N GLN A 42 -10.86 -16.91 10.10
CA GLN A 42 -11.93 -16.79 11.08
C GLN A 42 -11.96 -15.40 11.73
N PRO A 43 -13.14 -14.94 12.20
CA PRO A 43 -13.23 -13.70 12.97
C PRO A 43 -12.26 -13.68 14.16
N GLY A 44 -11.45 -12.64 14.25
CA GLY A 44 -10.41 -12.49 15.28
C GLY A 44 -8.99 -12.82 14.82
N ASP A 45 -8.83 -13.47 13.66
CA ASP A 45 -7.52 -13.70 13.05
C ASP A 45 -6.87 -12.38 12.63
N MET A 46 -5.54 -12.37 12.59
CA MET A 46 -4.76 -11.21 12.17
C MET A 46 -3.91 -11.54 10.94
N ALA A 47 -3.80 -10.59 10.04
CA ALA A 47 -3.00 -10.72 8.84
C ALA A 47 -2.09 -9.51 8.65
N VAL A 48 -0.82 -9.75 8.33
CA VAL A 48 0.06 -8.70 7.80
C VAL A 48 -0.03 -8.74 6.28
N VAL A 49 -0.27 -7.61 5.64
CA VAL A 49 -0.34 -7.52 4.18
C VAL A 49 1.05 -7.31 3.63
N TYR A 50 1.50 -8.25 2.80
CA TYR A 50 2.72 -8.19 2.01
C TYR A 50 2.38 -7.77 0.57
N ARG A 51 3.00 -6.69 0.08
CA ARG A 51 2.87 -6.31 -1.33
C ARG A 51 4.02 -6.95 -2.09
N LYS A 52 3.67 -7.77 -3.09
CA LYS A 52 4.63 -8.44 -3.97
C LYS A 52 5.50 -7.44 -4.75
N SER A 53 6.52 -7.97 -5.41
CA SER A 53 7.40 -7.20 -6.31
C SER A 53 6.58 -6.30 -7.24
N PRO A 54 6.97 -5.02 -7.42
CA PRO A 54 8.26 -4.41 -7.05
C PRO A 54 8.32 -3.80 -5.65
N VAL A 55 7.23 -3.83 -4.87
CA VAL A 55 7.23 -3.23 -3.52
C VAL A 55 7.97 -4.13 -2.54
N ALA A 56 7.71 -5.44 -2.61
CA ALA A 56 8.37 -6.50 -1.83
C ALA A 56 8.42 -6.24 -0.31
N LYS A 57 7.38 -5.61 0.26
CA LYS A 57 7.33 -5.22 1.68
C LYS A 57 5.98 -5.47 2.30
N ALA A 58 6.01 -5.83 3.58
CA ALA A 58 4.84 -5.87 4.45
C ALA A 58 4.62 -4.51 5.09
N ASN A 59 3.40 -3.94 5.06
CA ASN A 59 3.22 -2.59 5.61
C ASN A 59 1.87 -2.31 6.28
N ILE A 60 0.92 -3.24 6.20
CA ILE A 60 -0.42 -3.07 6.76
C ILE A 60 -0.72 -4.25 7.68
N VAL A 61 -1.34 -3.97 8.83
CA VAL A 61 -1.89 -5.01 9.72
C VAL A 61 -3.40 -4.95 9.69
N LEU A 62 -4.02 -6.08 9.43
CA LEU A 62 -5.47 -6.27 9.35
C LEU A 62 -5.94 -7.26 10.42
N ARG A 63 -7.17 -7.09 10.86
CA ARG A 63 -7.90 -8.07 11.67
C ARG A 63 -9.15 -8.53 10.92
N VAL A 64 -9.38 -9.82 10.85
CA VAL A 64 -10.62 -10.39 10.31
C VAL A 64 -11.77 -10.03 11.27
N ARG A 65 -12.76 -9.32 10.76
CA ARG A 65 -13.96 -8.90 11.51
C ARG A 65 -15.09 -9.88 11.34
N SER A 66 -15.38 -10.27 10.10
CA SER A 66 -16.45 -11.19 9.79
C SER A 66 -16.15 -11.96 8.51
N VAL A 67 -16.71 -13.16 8.42
CA VAL A 67 -16.70 -13.98 7.20
C VAL A 67 -18.15 -14.34 6.91
N LYS A 68 -18.70 -13.81 5.82
CA LYS A 68 -20.11 -14.00 5.44
C LYS A 68 -20.23 -14.22 3.95
N ASN A 69 -20.92 -15.28 3.54
CA ASN A 69 -21.19 -15.58 2.13
C ASN A 69 -19.94 -15.54 1.23
N GLY A 70 -18.81 -16.07 1.71
CA GLY A 70 -17.53 -16.08 0.99
C GLY A 70 -16.84 -14.71 0.86
N LYS A 71 -17.37 -13.68 1.53
CA LYS A 71 -16.70 -12.38 1.69
C LYS A 71 -16.08 -12.28 3.07
N ILE A 72 -14.85 -11.79 3.11
CA ILE A 72 -14.10 -11.56 4.34
C ILE A 72 -14.00 -10.07 4.56
N GLU A 73 -14.47 -9.61 5.71
CA GLU A 73 -14.37 -8.22 6.13
C GLU A 73 -13.14 -8.04 7.02
N PHE A 74 -12.26 -7.12 6.65
CA PHE A 74 -11.10 -6.75 7.45
C PHE A 74 -11.26 -5.38 8.11
N GLN A 75 -10.71 -5.24 9.31
CA GLN A 75 -10.43 -3.95 9.96
C GLN A 75 -8.93 -3.65 9.85
N LYS A 76 -8.58 -2.48 9.31
CA LYS A 76 -7.19 -1.98 9.35
C LYS A 76 -6.80 -1.55 10.77
N LEU A 77 -5.74 -2.13 11.31
CA LEU A 77 -5.18 -1.78 12.62
C LEU A 77 -3.99 -0.83 12.51
N LEU A 78 -3.12 -1.03 11.52
CA LEU A 78 -1.89 -0.27 11.33
C LEU A 78 -1.56 -0.17 9.84
N GLU A 79 -0.97 0.95 9.43
CA GLU A 79 -0.26 1.09 8.16
C GLU A 79 1.03 1.89 8.41
N ALA A 80 2.18 1.29 8.13
CA ALA A 80 3.48 1.90 8.33
C ALA A 80 4.04 2.40 6.99
N ALA A 81 4.68 3.58 7.02
CA ALA A 81 5.30 4.16 5.82
C ALA A 81 6.56 3.41 5.36
N GLY A 82 7.35 2.87 6.30
CA GLY A 82 8.62 2.17 6.01
C GLY A 82 8.46 0.70 5.64
N GLY A 83 7.38 0.06 6.10
CA GLY A 83 7.17 -1.38 5.96
C GLY A 83 8.20 -2.23 6.71
N ALA A 84 8.07 -3.56 6.60
CA ALA A 84 8.97 -4.57 7.11
C ALA A 84 9.41 -5.46 5.94
N ASP A 85 10.72 -5.74 5.89
CA ASP A 85 11.33 -6.61 4.89
C ASP A 85 11.24 -8.08 5.37
N LEU A 86 10.68 -8.96 4.55
CA LEU A 86 10.46 -10.38 4.86
C LEU A 86 11.35 -11.28 4.00
N ILE A 87 12.65 -10.97 3.95
CA ILE A 87 13.62 -11.57 3.01
C ILE A 87 13.70 -13.09 3.15
N GLU A 88 13.66 -13.60 4.39
CA GLU A 88 13.81 -15.05 4.69
C GLU A 88 12.71 -15.91 4.04
N ILE A 89 11.53 -15.34 3.81
CA ILE A 89 10.36 -16.03 3.26
C ILE A 89 9.86 -15.39 1.97
N ALA A 90 10.64 -14.52 1.35
CA ALA A 90 10.21 -13.73 0.19
C ALA A 90 9.75 -14.64 -0.98
N ASP A 91 10.49 -15.70 -1.29
CA ASP A 91 10.12 -16.64 -2.35
C ASP A 91 8.77 -17.31 -2.06
N GLU A 92 8.50 -17.69 -0.80
CA GLU A 92 7.22 -18.28 -0.42
C GLU A 92 6.07 -17.26 -0.57
N LEU A 93 6.31 -16.01 -0.16
CA LEU A 93 5.32 -14.93 -0.23
C LEU A 93 5.04 -14.45 -1.65
N GLU A 94 6.00 -14.56 -2.56
CA GLU A 94 5.81 -14.25 -3.99
C GLU A 94 4.96 -15.33 -4.69
N ASN A 95 5.06 -16.59 -4.23
CA ASN A 95 4.37 -17.71 -4.84
C ASN A 95 3.00 -18.05 -4.21
N ASN A 96 2.77 -17.65 -2.97
CA ASN A 96 1.52 -17.91 -2.23
C ASN A 96 0.81 -16.59 -1.89
N TYR A 97 -0.52 -16.62 -1.75
CA TYR A 97 -1.32 -15.46 -1.34
C TYR A 97 -1.57 -15.42 0.17
N LEU A 98 -1.53 -16.57 0.84
CA LEU A 98 -1.82 -16.69 2.26
C LEU A 98 -0.87 -17.70 2.92
N VAL A 99 -0.04 -17.20 3.83
CA VAL A 99 0.89 -18.02 4.62
C VAL A 99 0.55 -17.89 6.09
N GLN A 100 0.28 -19.00 6.77
CA GLN A 100 0.06 -19.00 8.22
C GLN A 100 1.41 -18.90 8.96
N ILE A 101 1.47 -18.06 9.98
CA ILE A 101 2.68 -17.85 10.79
C ILE A 101 2.38 -18.02 12.29
N ASP A 102 3.43 -18.25 13.07
CA ASP A 102 3.33 -18.27 14.52
C ASP A 102 3.25 -16.85 15.13
N ALA A 103 2.86 -16.79 16.41
CA ALA A 103 2.71 -15.53 17.14
C ALA A 103 4.02 -14.76 17.31
N ALA A 104 5.16 -15.45 17.49
CA ALA A 104 6.46 -14.79 17.68
C ALA A 104 6.94 -14.14 16.38
N SER A 105 6.71 -14.80 15.24
CA SER A 105 6.94 -14.26 13.90
C SER A 105 6.06 -13.03 13.66
N PHE A 106 4.77 -13.09 13.99
CA PHE A 106 3.85 -11.94 13.85
C PHE A 106 4.28 -10.75 14.72
N ASP A 107 4.65 -10.99 15.99
CA ASP A 107 5.12 -9.97 16.91
C ASP A 107 6.43 -9.31 16.45
N ARG A 108 7.36 -10.09 15.89
CA ARG A 108 8.60 -9.58 15.29
C ARG A 108 8.30 -8.61 14.16
N ILE A 109 7.42 -9.00 13.24
CA ILE A 109 7.03 -8.17 12.09
C ILE A 109 6.34 -6.88 12.58
N CYS A 110 5.43 -6.97 13.54
CA CYS A 110 4.76 -5.80 14.10
C CYS A 110 5.74 -4.84 14.78
N LYS A 111 6.73 -5.35 15.51
CA LYS A 111 7.79 -4.51 16.10
C LYS A 111 8.58 -3.78 15.01
N ASP A 112 8.92 -4.47 13.92
CA ASP A 112 9.65 -3.86 12.80
C ASP A 112 8.84 -2.73 12.14
N LEU A 113 7.54 -2.93 11.93
CA LEU A 113 6.64 -1.90 11.41
C LEU A 113 6.59 -0.64 12.30
N LEU A 114 6.77 -0.79 13.60
CA LEU A 114 6.73 0.30 14.57
C LEU A 114 8.09 1.01 14.78
N LYS A 115 9.22 0.42 14.34
CA LYS A 115 10.57 1.00 14.52
C LYS A 115 10.71 2.42 13.95
N GLY A 116 9.95 2.75 12.91
CA GLY A 116 9.98 4.07 12.27
C GLY A 116 9.18 5.16 13.01
N ILE A 117 8.51 4.84 14.11
CA ILE A 117 7.70 5.79 14.88
C ILE A 117 8.57 6.36 16.01
N PRO A 118 8.88 7.68 16.01
CA PRO A 118 9.58 8.31 17.12
C PRO A 118 8.66 8.35 18.35
N LEU A 119 8.72 7.31 19.19
CA LEU A 119 8.03 7.27 20.47
C LEU A 119 8.85 8.04 21.49
N ASN A 120 8.38 9.23 21.85
CA ASN A 120 9.02 10.04 22.90
C ASN A 120 8.59 9.49 24.27
N VAL A 121 9.17 8.36 24.68
CA VAL A 121 8.83 7.72 25.96
C VAL A 121 9.58 8.42 27.08
N GLN A 122 8.95 9.42 27.69
CA GLN A 122 9.44 9.95 28.97
C GLN A 122 8.98 9.03 30.10
N GLY A 123 9.94 8.29 30.68
CA GLY A 123 9.75 7.58 31.93
C GLY A 123 9.36 6.11 31.78
N THR A 124 10.35 5.26 31.51
CA THR A 124 10.31 3.87 31.97
C THR A 124 11.73 3.40 32.29
N ASN A 125 12.03 3.14 33.57
CA ASN A 125 13.10 2.24 33.94
C ASN A 125 12.69 0.83 33.49
N ILE A 126 13.19 0.38 32.34
CA ILE A 126 13.04 -1.01 31.89
C ILE A 126 14.42 -1.64 31.89
N GLN A 127 14.71 -2.44 32.93
CA GLN A 127 15.80 -3.41 32.87
C GLN A 127 15.37 -4.52 31.91
N GLY A 128 15.96 -4.58 30.71
CA GLY A 128 15.68 -5.64 29.74
C GLY A 128 15.61 -5.23 28.27
N THR A 129 16.07 -4.04 27.88
CA THR A 129 16.15 -3.67 26.46
C THR A 129 17.38 -4.31 25.81
N THR A 130 17.19 -5.39 25.06
CA THR A 130 18.16 -5.83 24.05
C THR A 130 18.12 -4.85 22.89
N VAL A 131 19.14 -3.99 22.81
CA VAL A 131 19.36 -3.08 21.69
C VAL A 131 19.80 -3.90 20.48
N TYR A 132 18.90 -4.11 19.53
CA TYR A 132 19.28 -4.64 18.21
C TYR A 132 20.00 -3.51 17.46
N GLY A 133 21.28 -3.74 17.18
CA GLY A 133 22.12 -2.81 16.43
C GLY A 133 21.51 -2.47 15.09
N THR A 134 21.55 -1.19 14.75
CA THR A 134 21.20 -0.68 13.44
C THR A 134 22.34 -0.99 12.47
N ASP A 135 22.23 -2.09 11.73
CA ASP A 135 23.09 -2.32 10.57
C ASP A 135 22.75 -1.29 9.50
N GLY A 136 23.65 -0.30 9.37
CA GLY A 136 23.51 0.86 8.52
C GLY A 136 23.63 0.54 7.03
N LYS A 137 22.56 0.00 6.44
CA LYS A 137 22.25 0.29 5.04
C LYS A 137 21.40 1.55 5.02
N THR A 138 22.03 2.68 4.73
CA THR A 138 21.32 3.94 4.47
C THR A 138 20.56 3.81 3.16
N ASP A 139 19.35 3.27 3.23
CA ASP A 139 18.33 3.59 2.24
C ASP A 139 18.30 5.11 2.11
N LYS A 140 18.65 5.63 0.93
CA LYS A 140 18.58 7.07 0.66
C LYS A 140 17.21 7.53 1.15
N ALA A 141 17.19 8.48 2.08
CA ALA A 141 15.95 9.00 2.63
C ALA A 141 15.03 9.37 1.45
N ARG A 142 13.87 8.72 1.38
CA ARG A 142 12.91 8.97 0.29
C ARG A 142 12.64 10.47 0.25
N ALA A 143 12.66 11.05 -0.95
CA ALA A 143 12.26 12.44 -1.11
C ALA A 143 10.87 12.62 -0.50
N THR A 144 10.79 13.40 0.57
CA THR A 144 9.54 13.74 1.24
C THR A 144 9.05 15.09 0.70
N GLY A 145 7.74 15.34 0.74
CA GLY A 145 7.17 16.64 0.37
C GLY A 145 6.19 16.64 -0.81
N GLY A 146 6.11 15.56 -1.59
CA GLY A 146 5.05 15.40 -2.59
C GLY A 146 3.67 15.33 -1.95
N LYS A 147 2.71 16.15 -2.42
CA LYS A 147 1.34 16.21 -1.91
C LYS A 147 0.35 16.16 -3.08
N ASN A 148 -0.71 15.37 -2.93
CA ASN A 148 -1.86 15.39 -3.85
C ASN A 148 -2.96 16.25 -3.22
N VAL A 149 -3.22 17.42 -3.81
CA VAL A 149 -4.21 18.36 -3.28
C VAL A 149 -5.41 18.41 -4.22
N LEU A 150 -6.61 18.16 -3.69
CA LEU A 150 -7.86 18.26 -4.42
C LEU A 150 -8.60 19.55 -4.04
N LEU A 151 -8.67 20.50 -4.97
CA LEU A 151 -9.52 21.68 -4.84
C LEU A 151 -10.92 21.35 -5.36
N TYR A 152 -11.90 21.27 -4.47
CA TYR A 152 -13.31 21.00 -4.81
C TYR A 152 -14.20 22.21 -4.51
N GLY A 153 -15.35 22.29 -5.17
CA GLY A 153 -16.30 23.39 -5.00
C GLY A 153 -17.11 23.65 -6.27
N VAL A 154 -18.04 24.59 -6.19
CA VAL A 154 -18.97 24.92 -7.29
C VAL A 154 -18.22 25.39 -8.57
N PRO A 155 -18.80 25.18 -9.76
CA PRO A 155 -18.29 25.77 -11.00
C PRO A 155 -18.16 27.29 -10.86
N GLY A 156 -17.09 27.88 -11.42
CA GLY A 156 -16.84 29.32 -11.34
C GLY A 156 -16.20 29.82 -10.04
N ALA A 157 -15.97 28.98 -9.02
CA ALA A 157 -15.33 29.38 -7.76
C ALA A 157 -13.82 29.70 -7.85
N GLY A 158 -13.25 29.88 -9.04
CA GLY A 158 -11.84 30.27 -9.21
C GLY A 158 -10.80 29.16 -9.00
N LYS A 159 -11.19 27.87 -8.92
CA LYS A 159 -10.24 26.76 -8.68
C LYS A 159 -9.03 26.73 -9.63
N SER A 160 -9.25 26.97 -10.93
CA SER A 160 -8.18 26.98 -11.93
C SER A 160 -7.25 28.19 -11.77
N HIS A 161 -7.78 29.32 -11.29
CA HIS A 161 -7.03 30.53 -10.98
C HIS A 161 -6.15 30.33 -9.73
N GLU A 162 -6.72 29.70 -8.68
CA GLU A 162 -6.00 29.33 -7.45
C GLU A 162 -4.77 28.46 -7.74
N ILE A 163 -4.87 27.47 -8.63
CA ILE A 163 -3.73 26.63 -9.05
C ILE A 163 -2.62 27.46 -9.68
N GLN A 164 -2.98 28.42 -10.54
CA GLN A 164 -2.02 29.22 -11.27
C GLN A 164 -1.28 30.21 -10.36
N GLU A 165 -1.99 30.85 -9.43
CA GLU A 165 -1.42 31.85 -8.52
C GLU A 165 -0.63 31.22 -7.36
N ASN A 166 -1.19 30.18 -6.72
CA ASN A 166 -0.70 29.72 -5.41
C ASN A 166 0.06 28.39 -5.45
N TYR A 167 0.06 27.66 -6.56
CA TYR A 167 0.77 26.38 -6.67
C TYR A 167 1.96 26.46 -7.62
N CYS A 168 1.72 26.78 -8.89
CA CYS A 168 2.79 26.93 -9.87
C CYS A 168 2.33 27.77 -11.06
N SER A 169 3.02 28.88 -11.30
CA SER A 169 2.80 29.77 -12.44
C SER A 169 3.77 29.50 -13.61
N ASP A 170 4.78 28.65 -13.40
CA ASP A 170 5.82 28.35 -14.39
C ASP A 170 5.34 27.22 -15.33
N PRO A 171 5.07 27.51 -16.62
CA PRO A 171 4.57 26.52 -17.56
C PRO A 171 5.54 25.36 -17.81
N ASP A 172 6.86 25.56 -17.62
CA ASP A 172 7.86 24.52 -17.84
C ASP A 172 7.92 23.52 -16.66
N ARG A 173 7.20 23.82 -15.57
CA ARG A 173 7.16 23.00 -14.34
C ARG A 173 5.78 22.45 -14.04
N ILE A 174 4.79 22.72 -14.90
CA ILE A 174 3.42 22.24 -14.72
C ILE A 174 2.87 21.65 -16.01
N GLU A 175 2.39 20.42 -15.92
CA GLU A 175 1.60 19.79 -16.97
C GLU A 175 0.12 19.85 -16.61
N ARG A 176 -0.71 20.39 -17.50
CA ARG A 176 -2.16 20.54 -17.28
C ARG A 176 -2.91 19.46 -18.05
N VAL A 177 -3.60 18.59 -17.32
CA VAL A 177 -4.44 17.53 -17.87
C VAL A 177 -5.89 17.71 -17.45
N VAL A 178 -6.81 17.30 -18.33
CA VAL A 178 -8.24 17.19 -18.04
C VAL A 178 -8.62 15.72 -18.13
N PHE A 179 -9.19 15.18 -17.06
CA PHE A 179 -9.73 13.83 -17.09
C PHE A 179 -11.10 13.81 -17.77
N HIS A 180 -11.23 12.93 -18.75
CA HIS A 180 -12.45 12.63 -19.47
C HIS A 180 -12.88 11.18 -19.18
N PRO A 181 -14.15 10.81 -19.38
CA PRO A 181 -14.59 9.42 -19.17
C PRO A 181 -13.81 8.39 -19.97
N ASP A 182 -13.29 8.79 -21.14
CA ASP A 182 -12.50 7.93 -22.03
C ASP A 182 -10.98 7.99 -21.73
N TYR A 183 -10.56 8.74 -20.71
CA TYR A 183 -9.14 8.87 -20.33
C TYR A 183 -8.63 7.54 -19.74
N THR A 184 -7.63 6.94 -20.38
CA THR A 184 -7.12 5.62 -19.99
C THR A 184 -5.88 5.73 -19.09
N TYR A 185 -5.54 4.62 -18.41
CA TYR A 185 -4.29 4.53 -17.65
C TYR A 185 -3.06 4.83 -18.51
N SER A 186 -3.08 4.36 -19.75
CA SER A 186 -2.03 4.56 -20.75
C SER A 186 -1.85 6.03 -21.13
N ASP A 187 -2.90 6.85 -21.07
CA ASP A 187 -2.81 8.29 -21.29
C ASP A 187 -2.16 9.05 -20.12
N PHE A 188 -2.13 8.46 -18.92
CA PHE A 188 -1.54 9.08 -17.72
C PHE A 188 -0.10 8.61 -17.45
N VAL A 189 0.13 7.30 -17.52
CA VAL A 189 1.44 6.68 -17.23
C VAL A 189 2.32 6.61 -18.47
N GLY A 190 1.72 6.70 -19.65
CA GLY A 190 2.38 6.55 -20.94
C GLY A 190 2.09 5.21 -21.59
N GLN A 191 2.23 5.18 -22.91
CA GLN A 191 2.09 3.98 -23.73
C GLN A 191 3.13 3.95 -24.83
N ILE A 192 3.37 2.75 -25.34
CA ILE A 192 4.23 2.56 -26.49
C ILE A 192 3.45 2.99 -27.72
N LEU A 193 3.86 4.11 -28.32
CA LEU A 193 3.32 4.59 -29.58
C LEU A 193 4.21 4.16 -30.74
N PRO A 194 3.64 3.70 -31.86
CA PRO A 194 4.42 3.41 -33.06
C PRO A 194 5.03 4.71 -33.59
N LYS A 195 6.35 4.71 -33.81
CA LYS A 195 7.08 5.77 -34.51
C LYS A 195 7.53 5.26 -35.87
N THR A 196 7.48 6.12 -36.88
CA THR A 196 8.03 5.81 -38.20
C THR A 196 9.49 6.20 -38.23
N GLU A 197 10.38 5.24 -38.39
CA GLU A 197 11.80 5.47 -38.65
C GLU A 197 12.19 4.82 -39.98
N ASN A 198 12.76 5.60 -40.90
CA ASN A 198 13.20 5.13 -42.22
C ASN A 198 12.11 4.37 -43.00
N GLY A 199 10.85 4.80 -42.89
CA GLY A 199 9.71 4.17 -43.56
C GLY A 199 9.22 2.86 -42.92
N GLN A 200 9.78 2.46 -41.77
CA GLN A 200 9.34 1.29 -41.02
C GLN A 200 8.71 1.72 -39.69
N ILE A 201 7.62 1.05 -39.33
CA ILE A 201 6.96 1.24 -38.03
C ILE A 201 7.81 0.54 -36.97
N LYS A 202 8.23 1.29 -35.95
CA LYS A 202 8.96 0.80 -34.79
C LYS A 202 8.29 1.21 -33.51
N TYR A 203 8.45 0.39 -32.49
CA TYR A 203 8.03 0.64 -31.12
C TYR A 203 9.30 0.91 -30.30
N VAL A 204 9.52 2.17 -29.94
CA VAL A 204 10.77 2.66 -29.32
C VAL A 204 10.48 3.08 -27.88
N PHE A 205 11.40 2.76 -26.97
CA PHE A 205 11.36 3.13 -25.56
C PHE A 205 12.11 4.43 -25.30
#